data_AF-A0A3S0X943-F1
#
_entry.id   AF-A0A3S0X943-F1
#
_cell.length_a   1.000
_cell.length_b   1.000
_cell.length_c   1.000
_cell.angle_alpha   90.00
_cell.angle_beta   90.00
_cell.angle_gamma   90.00
#
_symmetry.space_group_name_H-M   'P 1'
#
loop_
_entity.id
_entity.type
_entity.pdbx_description
1 polymer ?
#
loop_
_entity_poly.entity_id
_entity_poly.type
_entity_poly.pdbx_seq_one_letter_code
_entity_poly.pdbx_strand_id
1 'polypeptide(L)'
;MANASSNDAASADARCTCTPYRPDAQFKPFEWVQGDRLGDSSQQSQAAFLNDARDVVQGAQTLVQLLGWDEDRRDAASSDADPAPLFDACHRNSLQRLLSATLGLLHARIEVQCEALTG
;
A
#
# COMPACT_ATOMS: atom_id res chain seq x y z
N MET A 1 -65.49 -4.49 22.05
CA MET A 1 -65.36 -5.73 21.28
C MET A 1 -63.97 -6.31 21.53
N ALA A 2 -63.88 -7.62 21.79
CA ALA A 2 -62.67 -8.43 22.01
C ALA A 2 -61.69 -8.34 20.81
N ASN A 3 -60.41 -8.73 20.87
CA ASN A 3 -59.77 -9.86 21.55
C ASN A 3 -58.25 -9.65 21.63
N ALA A 4 -57.60 -10.32 22.59
CA ALA A 4 -56.15 -10.47 22.72
C ALA A 4 -55.56 -11.45 21.69
N SER A 5 -54.27 -11.34 21.40
CA SER A 5 -53.40 -12.52 21.25
C SER A 5 -51.95 -12.16 21.49
N SER A 6 -51.37 -12.77 22.53
CA SER A 6 -49.93 -12.94 22.71
C SER A 6 -49.29 -13.58 21.49
N ASN A 7 -48.00 -13.30 21.29
CA ASN A 7 -47.04 -14.32 20.89
C ASN A 7 -45.73 -14.04 21.65
N ASP A 8 -45.53 -14.80 22.72
CA ASP A 8 -44.20 -15.09 23.25
C ASP A 8 -43.53 -16.06 22.29
N ALA A 9 -42.40 -15.68 21.72
CA ALA A 9 -41.43 -16.61 21.15
C ALA A 9 -40.07 -16.28 21.76
N ALA A 10 -39.64 -17.20 22.60
CA ALA A 10 -38.45 -17.17 23.41
C ALA A 10 -37.16 -17.05 22.57
N SER A 11 -36.18 -16.35 23.16
CA SER A 11 -34.78 -16.75 23.25
C SER A 11 -34.17 -17.44 22.02
N ALA A 12 -33.47 -16.66 21.20
CA ALA A 12 -32.24 -17.13 20.59
C ALA A 12 -31.19 -16.03 20.70
N ASP A 13 -30.36 -16.19 21.71
CA ASP A 13 -29.06 -15.58 21.90
C ASP A 13 -28.23 -15.73 20.62
N ALA A 14 -28.36 -14.78 19.71
CA ALA A 14 -27.41 -14.55 18.64
C ALA A 14 -26.84 -13.16 18.89
N ARG A 15 -25.95 -13.07 19.88
CA ARG A 15 -24.91 -12.05 19.88
C ARG A 15 -24.17 -12.20 18.56
N CYS A 16 -24.62 -11.49 17.52
CA CYS A 16 -23.72 -11.09 16.46
C CYS A 16 -22.67 -10.26 17.17
N THR A 17 -21.52 -10.86 17.46
CA THR A 17 -20.27 -10.14 17.62
C THR A 17 -19.92 -9.54 16.26
N CYS A 18 -20.77 -8.63 15.82
CA CYS A 18 -20.52 -7.71 14.74
C CYS A 18 -19.39 -6.84 15.29
N THR A 19 -18.15 -7.17 14.94
CA THR A 19 -16.99 -6.33 15.25
C THR A 19 -17.35 -4.91 14.87
N PRO A 20 -17.21 -3.93 15.79
CA PRO A 20 -17.64 -2.56 15.50
C PRO A 20 -16.95 -2.09 14.24
N TYR A 21 -17.74 -1.82 13.20
CA TYR A 21 -17.29 -1.20 11.97
C TYR A 21 -16.54 0.08 12.36
N ARG A 22 -15.21 0.08 12.20
CA ARG A 22 -14.37 1.26 12.43
C ARG A 22 -14.38 2.08 11.14
N PRO A 23 -15.14 3.18 11.06
CA PRO A 23 -15.18 4.02 9.87
C PRO A 23 -13.89 4.86 9.73
N ASP A 24 -13.00 4.78 10.72
CA ASP A 24 -11.78 5.58 10.86
C ASP A 24 -10.51 4.73 10.69
N ALA A 25 -10.44 3.85 9.69
CA ALA A 25 -9.13 3.55 9.11
C ALA A 25 -8.65 4.81 8.34
N GLN A 26 -8.42 5.89 9.09
CA GLN A 26 -7.86 7.11 8.54
C GLN A 26 -6.48 6.75 8.03
N PHE A 27 -6.26 6.96 6.73
CA PHE A 27 -4.97 6.78 6.09
C PHE A 27 -3.98 7.71 6.80
N LYS A 28 -3.23 7.17 7.76
CA LYS A 28 -2.25 7.95 8.51
C LYS A 28 -1.14 8.29 7.52
N PRO A 29 -0.80 9.57 7.30
CA PRO A 29 0.33 9.94 6.47
C PRO A 29 1.56 9.18 6.94
N PHE A 30 2.32 8.62 5.99
CA PHE A 30 3.41 7.66 6.17
C PHE A 30 4.31 7.96 7.38
N GLU A 31 3.94 7.43 8.55
CA GLU A 31 4.73 7.49 9.77
C GLU A 31 5.53 6.20 9.86
N TRP A 32 6.82 6.29 10.16
CA TRP A 32 7.66 5.11 10.31
C TRP A 32 7.20 4.30 11.52
N VAL A 33 6.89 3.02 11.33
CA VAL A 33 6.41 2.18 12.43
C VAL A 33 7.64 1.62 13.16
N GLN A 34 7.86 2.05 14.40
CA GLN A 34 8.95 1.54 15.24
C GLN A 34 8.62 0.13 15.75
N GLY A 35 9.20 -0.89 15.12
CA GLY A 35 9.00 -2.30 15.46
C GLY A 35 9.41 -2.63 16.91
N ASP A 36 10.50 -2.05 17.41
CA ASP A 36 11.04 -2.34 18.76
C ASP A 36 10.09 -2.00 19.92
N ARG A 37 9.06 -1.18 19.65
CA ARG A 37 8.04 -0.81 20.64
C ARG A 37 6.84 -1.77 20.68
N LEU A 38 6.78 -2.73 19.76
CA LEU A 38 5.68 -3.68 19.65
C LEU A 38 6.03 -4.94 20.46
N GLY A 39 5.12 -5.32 21.37
CA GLY A 39 5.33 -6.45 22.29
C GLY A 39 5.25 -7.83 21.61
N ASP A 40 4.57 -7.93 20.46
CA ASP A 40 4.27 -9.20 19.79
C ASP A 40 5.05 -9.35 18.47
N SER A 41 5.60 -10.55 18.22
CA SER A 41 6.38 -10.87 17.01
C SER A 41 5.59 -10.68 15.70
N SER A 42 4.27 -10.92 15.73
CA SER A 42 3.39 -10.69 14.58
C SER A 42 3.27 -9.20 14.25
N GLN A 43 3.13 -8.35 15.27
CA GLN A 43 3.05 -6.90 15.10
C GLN A 43 4.38 -6.33 14.59
N GLN A 44 5.52 -6.85 15.07
CA GLN A 44 6.84 -6.48 14.57
C GLN A 44 7.01 -6.83 13.09
N SER A 45 6.58 -8.04 12.69
CA SER A 45 6.64 -8.49 11.29
C SER A 45 5.75 -7.65 10.38
N GLN A 46 4.56 -7.28 10.87
CA GLN A 46 3.64 -6.40 10.14
C GLN A 46 4.21 -4.99 10.00
N ALA A 47 4.82 -4.44 11.05
CA ALA A 47 5.49 -3.14 11.00
C ALA A 47 6.65 -3.12 10.00
N ALA A 48 7.49 -4.17 9.99
CA ALA A 48 8.58 -4.31 9.03
C ALA A 48 8.05 -4.35 7.59
N PHE A 49 6.99 -5.14 7.33
CA PHE A 49 6.34 -5.19 6.02
C PHE A 49 5.80 -3.82 5.58
N LEU A 50 5.14 -3.08 6.47
CA LEU A 50 4.58 -1.76 6.14
C LEU A 50 5.67 -0.72 5.84
N ASN A 51 6.79 -0.77 6.57
CA ASN A 51 7.94 0.08 6.31
C ASN A 51 8.60 -0.27 4.96
N ASP A 52 8.81 -1.55 4.66
CA ASP A 52 9.31 -2.01 3.35
C ASP A 52 8.40 -1.54 2.21
N ALA A 53 7.08 -1.70 2.38
CA ALA A 53 6.09 -1.32 1.38
C ALA A 53 6.15 0.18 1.08
N ARG A 54 6.27 1.00 2.14
CA ARG A 54 6.48 2.44 2.03
C ARG A 54 7.76 2.74 1.24
N ASP A 55 8.88 2.14 1.61
CA ASP A 55 10.17 2.43 0.98
C ASP A 55 10.17 2.08 -0.50
N VAL A 56 9.54 0.96 -0.88
CA VAL A 56 9.35 0.57 -2.28
C VAL A 56 8.49 1.58 -3.04
N VAL A 57 7.35 2.02 -2.48
CA VAL A 57 6.47 3.01 -3.11
C VAL A 57 7.17 4.36 -3.26
N GLN A 58 7.86 4.83 -2.22
CA GLN A 58 8.59 6.09 -2.25
C GLN A 58 9.73 6.05 -3.26
N GLY A 59 10.53 4.97 -3.25
CA GLY A 59 11.60 4.78 -4.23
C GLY A 59 11.09 4.71 -5.66
N ALA A 60 9.97 4.00 -5.90
CA ALA A 60 9.33 3.95 -7.21
C ALA A 60 8.86 5.33 -7.69
N GLN A 61 8.22 6.10 -6.81
CA GLN A 61 7.78 7.46 -7.13
C GLN A 61 8.97 8.38 -7.46
N THR A 62 10.04 8.35 -6.67
CA THR A 62 11.25 9.14 -6.93
C THR A 62 11.87 8.76 -8.27
N LEU A 63 11.94 7.47 -8.60
CA LEU A 63 12.50 7.02 -9.87
C LEU A 63 11.63 7.44 -11.07
N VAL A 64 10.30 7.40 -10.95
CA VAL A 64 9.39 7.92 -11.99
C VAL A 64 9.59 9.42 -12.20
N GLN A 65 9.72 10.19 -11.13
CA GLN A 65 10.00 11.63 -11.21
C GLN A 65 11.35 11.91 -11.89
N LEU A 66 12.38 11.14 -11.57
CA LEU A 66 13.71 11.29 -12.17
C LEU A 66 13.68 10.97 -13.68
N LEU A 67 12.97 9.91 -14.08
CA LEU A 67 12.82 9.54 -15.50
C LEU A 67 12.04 10.60 -16.29
N GLY A 68 11.01 11.19 -15.70
CA GLY A 68 10.25 12.30 -16.29
C GLY A 68 11.10 13.56 -16.43
N TRP A 69 11.84 13.93 -15.38
CA TRP A 69 12.76 15.06 -15.41
C TRP A 69 13.86 14.91 -16.47
N ASP A 70 14.43 13.70 -16.63
CA ASP A 70 15.43 13.41 -17.66
C ASP A 70 14.84 13.51 -19.08
N GLU A 71 13.56 13.15 -19.25
CA GLU A 71 12.84 13.29 -20.52
C GLU A 71 12.61 14.76 -20.87
N ASP A 72 12.10 15.56 -19.94
CA ASP A 72 11.89 16.99 -20.12
C ASP A 72 13.20 17.72 -20.50
N ARG A 73 14.32 17.29 -19.91
CA ARG A 73 15.66 17.82 -20.24
C ARG A 73 16.11 17.44 -21.64
N ARG A 74 15.89 16.18 -22.05
CA ARG A 74 16.24 15.73 -23.40
C ARG A 74 15.45 16.51 -24.46
N ASP A 75 14.18 16.79 -24.20
CA ASP A 75 13.33 17.53 -25.13
C ASP A 75 13.73 19.02 -25.20
N ALA A 76 14.16 19.60 -24.07
CA ALA A 76 14.72 20.95 -23.99
C ALA A 76 16.10 21.09 -24.65
N ALA A 77 16.91 20.03 -24.63
CA ALA A 77 18.28 19.97 -25.16
C ALA A 77 18.39 20.00 -26.70
N SER A 78 17.34 20.44 -27.40
CA SER A 78 17.32 20.67 -28.85
C SER A 78 18.20 21.86 -29.30
N SER A 79 18.95 22.48 -28.38
CA SER A 79 19.98 23.51 -28.60
C SER A 79 21.36 22.97 -28.22
N ASP A 80 22.38 23.27 -29.03
CA ASP A 80 23.76 22.74 -29.04
C ASP A 80 24.57 22.96 -27.73
N ALA A 81 23.97 23.58 -26.72
CA ALA A 81 24.61 23.93 -25.45
C ALA A 81 24.18 23.09 -24.24
N ASP A 82 23.19 22.20 -24.38
CA ASP A 82 22.68 21.42 -23.25
C ASP A 82 23.46 20.11 -23.02
N PRO A 83 23.70 19.72 -21.77
CA PRO A 83 24.42 18.48 -21.45
C PRO A 83 23.59 17.25 -21.83
N ALA A 84 24.28 16.20 -22.27
CA ALA A 84 23.70 14.93 -22.70
C ALA A 84 22.69 14.34 -21.67
N PRO A 85 21.68 13.58 -22.12
CA PRO A 85 20.72 12.93 -21.23
C PRO A 85 21.43 12.05 -20.18
N LEU A 86 20.90 12.03 -18.97
CA LEU A 86 21.47 11.27 -17.84
C LEU A 86 21.33 9.76 -18.10
N PHE A 87 20.23 9.36 -18.74
CA PHE A 87 19.95 7.98 -19.09
C PHE A 87 19.83 7.77 -20.60
N ASP A 88 20.49 6.74 -21.11
CA ASP A 88 20.24 6.26 -22.46
C ASP A 88 18.99 5.36 -22.52
N ALA A 89 18.65 4.90 -23.73
CA ALA A 89 17.51 4.01 -23.94
C ALA A 89 17.64 2.67 -23.19
N CYS A 90 18.85 2.15 -22.98
CA CYS A 90 19.08 0.90 -22.26
C CYS A 90 18.81 1.07 -20.76
N HIS A 91 19.34 2.14 -20.16
CA HIS A 91 19.10 2.53 -18.77
C HIS A 91 17.61 2.75 -18.53
N ARG A 92 16.92 3.52 -19.37
CA ARG A 92 15.48 3.80 -19.23
C ARG A 92 14.65 2.51 -19.26
N ASN A 93 14.87 1.65 -20.25
CA ASN A 93 14.17 0.36 -20.34
C ASN A 93 14.44 -0.53 -19.13
N SER A 94 15.68 -0.55 -18.63
CA SER A 94 16.05 -1.35 -17.46
C SER A 94 15.39 -0.83 -16.18
N LEU A 95 15.37 0.50 -15.99
CA LEU A 95 14.72 1.15 -14.85
C LEU A 95 13.20 0.97 -14.88
N GLN A 96 12.56 1.04 -16.06
CA GLN A 96 11.14 0.75 -16.22
C GLN A 96 10.80 -0.70 -15.88
N ARG A 97 11.61 -1.67 -16.34
CA ARG A 97 11.44 -3.08 -15.96
C ARG A 97 11.64 -3.30 -14.46
N LEU A 98 12.63 -2.63 -13.88
CA LEU A 98 12.86 -2.67 -12.43
C LEU A 98 11.64 -2.15 -11.68
N LEU A 99 11.07 -1.01 -12.07
CA LEU A 99 9.83 -0.46 -11.50
C LEU A 99 8.68 -1.47 -11.58
N SER A 100 8.44 -2.06 -12.76
CA SER A 100 7.39 -3.07 -12.92
C SER A 100 7.63 -4.28 -12.02
N ALA A 101 8.87 -4.75 -11.91
CA ALA A 101 9.21 -5.91 -11.09
C ALA A 101 9.07 -5.62 -9.59
N THR A 102 9.55 -4.47 -9.11
CA THR A 102 9.47 -4.12 -7.67
C THR A 102 8.03 -3.87 -7.23
N LEU A 103 7.24 -3.17 -8.05
CA LEU A 103 5.82 -2.95 -7.77
C LEU A 103 5.01 -4.25 -7.87
N GLY A 104 5.31 -5.11 -8.84
CA GLY A 104 4.69 -6.43 -8.95
C GLY A 104 5.00 -7.34 -7.75
N LEU A 105 6.24 -7.31 -7.26
CA LEU A 105 6.63 -8.05 -6.05
C LEU A 105 5.93 -7.50 -4.80
N LEU A 106 5.85 -6.17 -4.66
CA LEU A 106 5.11 -5.55 -3.56
C LEU A 106 3.63 -5.94 -3.60
N HIS A 107 3.00 -5.89 -4.78
CA HIS A 107 1.63 -6.32 -4.98
C HIS A 107 1.40 -7.76 -4.51
N ALA A 108 2.25 -8.70 -4.93
CA ALA A 108 2.16 -10.09 -4.50
C ALA A 108 2.29 -10.24 -2.96
N ARG A 109 3.18 -9.47 -2.31
CA ARG A 109 3.29 -9.47 -0.85
C ARG A 109 2.04 -8.90 -0.18
N ILE A 110 1.43 -7.86 -0.74
CA ILE A 110 0.17 -7.29 -0.22
C ILE A 110 -0.94 -8.35 -0.27
N GLU A 111 -1.09 -9.08 -1.37
CA GLU A 111 -2.10 -10.15 -1.49
C GLU A 111 -1.95 -11.21 -0.40
N VAL A 112 -0.72 -11.68 -0.14
CA VAL A 112 -0.44 -12.63 0.95
C VAL A 112 -0.84 -12.07 2.33
N GLN A 113 -0.60 -10.78 2.58
CA GLN A 113 -1.00 -10.14 3.83
C GLN A 113 -2.53 -9.99 3.94
N CYS A 114 -3.22 -9.73 2.85
CA CYS A 114 -4.69 -9.67 2.81
C CYS A 114 -5.32 -11.04 3.06
N GLU A 115 -4.80 -12.10 2.44
CA GLU A 115 -5.24 -13.48 2.68
C GLU A 115 -5.06 -13.85 4.17
N ALA A 116 -3.92 -13.51 4.77
CA ALA A 116 -3.65 -13.78 6.18
C ALA A 116 -4.58 -13.05 7.17
N LEU A 117 -5.23 -11.96 6.74
CA LEU A 117 -6.21 -11.22 7.56
C LEU A 117 -7.64 -11.74 7.43
N THR A 118 -7.92 -12.55 6.40
CA THR A 118 -9.26 -13.08 6.10
C THR A 118 -9.46 -14.55 6.49
N GLY A 119 -8.37 -15.27 6.79
CA GLY A 119 -8.37 -16.64 7.32
C GLY A 119 -8.32 -16.70 8.85
#